data_AF-A0A6A4DEV2-F1
#
_entry.id   AF-A0A6A4DEV2-F1
#
_cell.length_a   1.000
_cell.length_b   1.000
_cell.length_c   1.000
_cell.angle_alpha   90.00
_cell.angle_beta   90.00
_cell.angle_gamma   90.00
#
_symmetry.space_group_name_H-M   'P 1'
#
loop_
_entity.id
_entity.type
_entity.pdbx_description
1 polymer ?
#
loop_
_entity_poly.entity_id
_entity_poly.type
_entity_poly.pdbx_seq_one_letter_code
_entity_poly.pdbx_strand_id
1 'polypeptide(L)'
;MGGHPHYVEPPPTCPSASVKAMRTPLSQLPNPLATASLPSVVLAQWMQPMISLGSRQILELDDMWPVCSSDTCKTLEQRFRRVYDPHRRQVLGLSPVFVAYVKTFQTQIAVVLLGCVVYVLALGLQTYVTRALLEFLNGEENLFHIDSGYWLVAMMTGSSLVAVCALNYLFFVASRIGSNMR
;
A
#
# COMPACT_ATOMS: atom_id res chain seq x y z
N MET A 1 -21.55 -9.94 -61.00
CA MET A 1 -20.77 -10.20 -59.76
C MET A 1 -20.15 -8.88 -59.34
N GLY A 2 -20.47 -8.37 -58.16
CA GLY A 2 -19.87 -7.13 -57.62
C GLY A 2 -20.86 -6.24 -56.90
N GLY A 3 -21.55 -6.76 -55.87
CA GLY A 3 -22.33 -5.93 -54.96
C GLY A 3 -21.38 -5.15 -54.05
N HIS A 4 -21.44 -3.81 -54.11
CA HIS A 4 -20.77 -2.93 -53.16
C HIS A 4 -21.37 -3.14 -51.76
N PRO A 5 -20.57 -3.46 -50.73
CA PRO A 5 -21.07 -3.44 -49.36
C PRO A 5 -21.27 -1.97 -48.94
N HIS A 6 -22.54 -1.60 -48.73
CA HIS A 6 -22.92 -0.39 -48.02
C HIS A 6 -22.33 -0.44 -46.61
N TYR A 7 -21.32 0.39 -46.34
CA TYR A 7 -20.84 0.62 -44.99
C TYR A 7 -21.89 1.47 -44.27
N VAL A 8 -22.65 0.85 -43.37
CA VAL A 8 -23.56 1.55 -42.47
C VAL A 8 -22.68 2.28 -41.46
N GLU A 9 -22.63 3.61 -41.54
CA GLU A 9 -22.04 4.45 -40.51
C GLU A 9 -22.75 4.16 -39.17
N PRO A 10 -22.02 3.86 -38.09
CA PRO A 10 -22.64 3.69 -36.79
C PRO A 10 -23.33 5.01 -36.39
N PRO A 11 -24.53 4.96 -35.78
CA PRO A 11 -25.24 6.14 -35.33
C PRO A 11 -24.35 6.95 -34.38
N PRO A 12 -24.46 8.30 -34.35
CA PRO A 12 -23.63 9.13 -33.50
C PRO A 12 -23.78 8.67 -32.05
N THR A 13 -22.74 8.02 -31.56
CA THR A 13 -22.66 7.53 -30.19
C THR A 13 -22.88 8.70 -29.24
N CYS A 14 -23.76 8.44 -28.27
CA CYS A 14 -24.21 9.27 -27.17
C CYS A 14 -23.22 10.30 -26.61
N PRO A 15 -23.73 11.38 -25.97
CA PRO A 15 -22.99 12.57 -25.50
C PRO A 15 -21.93 12.34 -24.39
N SER A 16 -21.48 11.10 -24.17
CA SER A 16 -20.45 10.72 -23.20
C SER A 16 -19.12 11.45 -23.42
N ALA A 17 -18.71 11.63 -24.70
CA ALA A 17 -17.47 12.35 -25.03
C ALA A 17 -17.51 13.83 -24.62
N SER A 18 -18.68 14.48 -24.74
CA SER A 18 -18.85 15.89 -24.37
C SER A 18 -18.83 16.10 -22.84
N VAL A 19 -19.30 15.10 -22.06
CA VAL A 19 -19.23 15.14 -20.60
C VAL A 19 -17.81 14.87 -20.07
N LYS A 20 -16.99 14.10 -20.81
CA LYS A 20 -15.60 13.78 -20.43
C LYS A 20 -14.69 15.03 -20.46
N ALA A 21 -14.95 15.96 -21.37
CA ALA A 21 -14.15 17.19 -21.55
C ALA A 21 -14.27 18.22 -20.41
N MET A 22 -15.32 18.14 -19.58
CA MET A 22 -15.57 19.13 -18.51
C MET A 22 -14.88 18.76 -17.17
N ARG A 23 -14.38 17.53 -17.01
CA ARG A 23 -13.70 17.11 -15.78
C ARG A 23 -12.20 17.09 -16.00
N THR A 24 -11.46 17.71 -15.08
CA THR A 24 -10.01 17.64 -15.06
C THR A 24 -9.56 16.17 -14.98
N PRO A 25 -8.76 15.68 -15.93
CA PRO A 25 -8.32 14.29 -15.94
C PRO A 25 -7.41 13.99 -14.74
N LEU A 26 -7.56 12.81 -14.14
CA LEU A 26 -6.81 12.43 -12.93
C LEU A 26 -5.30 12.35 -13.16
N SER A 27 -4.87 12.14 -14.41
CA SER A 27 -3.47 12.22 -14.83
C SER A 27 -2.81 13.57 -14.58
N GLN A 28 -3.58 14.66 -14.54
CA GLN A 28 -3.08 16.01 -14.27
C GLN A 28 -3.05 16.34 -12.76
N LEU A 29 -3.68 15.52 -11.92
CA LEU A 29 -3.73 15.75 -10.49
C LEU A 29 -2.54 15.05 -9.80
N PRO A 30 -1.89 15.68 -8.80
CA PRO A 30 -0.86 15.01 -8.03
C PRO A 30 -1.41 13.76 -7.35
N ASN A 31 -0.58 12.71 -7.29
CA ASN A 31 -0.98 11.44 -6.70
C ASN A 31 -1.37 11.64 -5.23
N PRO A 32 -2.61 11.32 -4.82
CA PRO A 32 -3.09 11.53 -3.47
C PRO A 32 -2.27 10.75 -2.43
N LEU A 33 -1.58 9.69 -2.86
CA LEU A 33 -0.67 8.91 -2.03
C LEU A 33 0.53 9.70 -1.52
N ALA A 34 0.91 10.81 -2.18
CA ALA A 34 1.97 11.70 -1.72
C ALA A 34 1.58 12.54 -0.49
N THR A 35 0.27 12.82 -0.34
CA THR A 35 -0.28 13.65 0.75
C THR A 35 -1.08 12.80 1.75
N ALA A 36 -1.32 11.52 1.45
CA ALA A 36 -2.13 10.64 2.27
C ALA A 36 -1.50 10.38 3.65
N SER A 37 -2.34 10.44 4.68
CA SER A 37 -1.96 10.03 6.04
C SER A 37 -1.79 8.50 6.12
N LEU A 38 -0.97 8.01 7.06
CA LEU A 38 -0.76 6.58 7.29
C LEU A 38 -2.06 5.76 7.36
N PRO A 39 -3.11 6.15 8.12
CA PRO A 39 -4.36 5.39 8.14
C PRO A 39 -5.07 5.37 6.76
N SER A 40 -4.99 6.45 5.98
CA SER A 40 -5.56 6.49 4.63
C SER A 40 -4.83 5.52 3.69
N VAL A 41 -3.51 5.38 3.83
CA VAL A 41 -2.70 4.39 3.10
C VAL A 41 -3.07 2.97 3.52
N VAL A 42 -3.14 2.71 4.83
CA VAL A 42 -3.47 1.38 5.40
C VAL A 42 -4.87 0.92 4.98
N LEU A 43 -5.86 1.80 5.07
CA LEU A 43 -7.24 1.51 4.72
C LEU A 43 -7.51 1.65 3.21
N ALA A 44 -6.47 1.92 2.40
CA ALA A 44 -6.59 2.12 0.96
C ALA A 44 -7.63 3.18 0.56
N GLN A 45 -7.97 4.12 1.45
CA GLN A 45 -9.01 5.12 1.23
C GLN A 45 -8.67 6.06 0.06
N TRP A 46 -7.38 6.25 -0.19
CA TRP A 46 -6.89 7.04 -1.32
C TRP A 46 -7.31 6.47 -2.70
N MET A 47 -7.66 5.18 -2.80
CA MET A 47 -8.12 4.56 -4.06
C MET A 47 -9.63 4.70 -4.31
N GLN A 48 -10.42 5.06 -3.30
CA GLN A 48 -11.88 5.18 -3.41
C GLN A 48 -12.37 6.02 -4.60
N PRO A 49 -11.79 7.21 -4.91
CA PRO A 49 -12.21 8.00 -6.06
C PRO A 49 -12.02 7.30 -7.41
N MET A 50 -10.93 6.53 -7.58
CA MET A 50 -10.69 5.77 -8.82
C MET A 50 -11.67 4.60 -8.96
N ILE A 51 -11.93 3.89 -7.86
CA ILE A 51 -12.91 2.79 -7.83
C ILE A 51 -14.32 3.31 -8.18
N SER A 52 -14.69 4.48 -7.65
CA SER A 52 -15.98 5.11 -7.97
C SER A 52 -16.07 5.61 -9.41
N LEU A 53 -14.95 5.97 -10.05
CA LEU A 53 -14.95 6.34 -11.47
C LEU A 53 -15.04 5.09 -12.34
N GLY A 54 -14.34 4.02 -11.97
CA GLY A 54 -14.36 2.74 -12.69
C GLY A 54 -15.69 2.02 -12.66
N SER A 55 -16.52 2.25 -11.64
CA SER A 55 -17.89 1.75 -11.64
C SER A 55 -18.84 2.49 -12.59
N ARG A 56 -18.46 3.70 -13.03
CA ARG A 56 -19.29 4.55 -13.89
C ARG A 56 -18.81 4.60 -15.33
N GLN A 57 -17.52 4.36 -15.56
CA GLN A 57 -16.90 4.49 -16.87
C GLN A 57 -15.69 3.55 -16.98
N ILE A 58 -15.40 3.09 -18.20
CA ILE A 58 -14.16 2.38 -18.51
C ILE A 58 -12.99 3.34 -18.29
N LEU A 59 -12.05 2.96 -17.42
CA LEU A 59 -10.85 3.76 -17.15
C LEU A 59 -9.94 3.77 -18.38
N GLU A 60 -9.58 4.96 -18.83
CA GLU A 60 -8.50 5.17 -19.80
C GLU A 60 -7.24 5.62 -19.08
N LEU A 61 -6.10 5.62 -19.79
CA LEU A 61 -4.80 5.98 -19.22
C LEU A 61 -4.80 7.41 -18.64
N ASP A 62 -5.55 8.31 -19.25
CA ASP A 62 -5.69 9.71 -18.80
C ASP A 62 -6.47 9.84 -17.48
N ASP A 63 -7.23 8.82 -17.10
CA ASP A 63 -8.02 8.74 -15.86
C ASP A 63 -7.24 8.05 -14.72
N MET A 64 -5.93 7.79 -14.91
CA MET A 64 -5.04 7.23 -13.88
C MET A 64 -4.10 8.30 -13.28
N TRP A 65 -3.83 8.23 -11.98
CA TRP A 65 -2.85 9.13 -11.36
C TRP A 65 -1.43 8.86 -11.86
N PRO A 66 -0.61 9.91 -12.00
CA PRO A 66 0.81 9.73 -12.27
C PRO A 66 1.51 9.06 -11.09
N VAL A 67 2.63 8.39 -11.37
CA VAL A 67 3.51 7.80 -10.35
C VAL A 67 3.98 8.91 -9.40
N CYS A 68 4.06 8.62 -8.10
CA CYS A 68 4.62 9.56 -7.13
C CYS A 68 6.02 10.02 -7.56
N SER A 69 6.32 11.31 -7.41
CA SER A 69 7.63 11.88 -7.74
C SER A 69 8.80 11.20 -6.99
N SER A 70 8.53 10.66 -5.79
CA SER A 70 9.50 9.88 -5.00
C SER A 70 9.79 8.49 -5.57
N ASP A 71 8.91 7.91 -6.38
CA ASP A 71 9.07 6.59 -7.01
C ASP A 71 9.42 6.71 -8.50
N THR A 72 9.60 7.92 -9.02
CA THR A 72 9.98 8.12 -10.41
C THR A 72 11.41 7.63 -10.66
N CYS A 73 11.63 6.90 -11.76
CA CYS A 73 12.94 6.34 -12.12
C CYS A 73 14.07 7.39 -12.08
N LYS A 74 13.82 8.63 -12.54
CA LYS A 74 14.80 9.72 -12.50
C LYS A 74 15.26 10.05 -11.07
N THR A 75 14.33 10.17 -10.13
CA THR A 75 14.62 10.47 -8.73
C THR A 75 15.37 9.30 -8.09
N LEU A 76 14.99 8.07 -8.45
CA LEU A 76 15.62 6.87 -7.91
C LEU A 76 17.04 6.69 -8.43
N GLU A 77 17.26 6.86 -9.74
CA GLU A 77 18.57 6.84 -10.38
C GLU A 77 19.49 7.91 -9.78
N GLN A 78 18.99 9.15 -9.61
CA GLN A 78 19.76 10.23 -8.99
C GLN A 78 20.16 9.92 -7.54
N ARG A 79 19.25 9.37 -6.73
CA ARG A 79 19.57 8.96 -5.35
C ARG A 79 20.57 7.81 -5.34
N PHE A 80 20.37 6.81 -6.17
CA PHE A 80 21.28 5.67 -6.29
C PHE A 80 22.67 6.14 -6.72
N ARG A 81 22.78 6.98 -7.75
CA ARG A 81 24.06 7.51 -8.26
C ARG A 81 24.79 8.41 -7.27
N ARG A 82 24.07 9.10 -6.38
CA ARG A 82 24.67 9.89 -5.29
C ARG A 82 25.25 9.01 -4.18
N VAL A 83 24.72 7.81 -3.99
CA VAL A 83 25.11 6.88 -2.91
C VAL A 83 26.02 5.75 -3.41
N TYR A 84 26.01 5.47 -4.70
CA TYR A 84 26.82 4.45 -5.36
C TYR A 84 28.27 4.91 -5.48
N ASP A 85 29.16 4.22 -4.77
CA ASP A 85 30.59 4.45 -4.82
C ASP A 85 31.30 3.15 -5.22
N PRO A 86 31.78 3.04 -6.47
CA PRO A 86 32.33 1.79 -7.01
C PRO A 86 33.65 1.36 -6.36
N HIS A 87 34.36 2.28 -5.68
CA HIS A 87 35.65 2.00 -5.06
C HIS A 87 35.55 1.64 -3.57
N ARG A 88 34.36 1.70 -2.99
CA ARG A 88 34.15 1.42 -1.57
C ARG A 88 34.05 -0.09 -1.35
N ARG A 89 35.15 -0.70 -0.90
CA ARG A 89 35.20 -2.13 -0.54
C ARG A 89 34.47 -2.32 0.79
N GLN A 90 33.24 -2.84 0.76
CA GLN A 90 32.51 -3.16 1.99
C GLN A 90 33.09 -4.37 2.71
N VAL A 91 33.20 -4.25 4.03
CA VAL A 91 33.87 -5.22 4.94
C VAL A 91 33.17 -6.58 5.00
N LEU A 92 31.89 -6.66 4.60
CA LEU A 92 31.05 -7.86 4.70
C LEU A 92 30.99 -8.72 3.41
N GLY A 93 31.80 -8.41 2.39
CA GLY A 93 31.73 -9.14 1.10
C GLY A 93 30.44 -8.95 0.31
N LEU A 94 29.55 -8.05 0.77
CA LEU A 94 28.33 -7.68 0.07
C LEU A 94 28.65 -6.79 -1.14
N SER A 95 27.92 -7.00 -2.24
CA SER A 95 28.07 -6.17 -3.45
C SER A 95 27.84 -4.69 -3.12
N PRO A 96 28.72 -3.76 -3.56
CA PRO A 96 28.58 -2.32 -3.30
C PRO A 96 27.26 -1.76 -3.83
N VAL A 97 26.69 -2.39 -4.87
CA VAL A 97 25.37 -2.11 -5.43
C VAL A 97 24.26 -2.38 -4.41
N PHE A 98 24.31 -3.51 -3.71
CA PHE A 98 23.32 -3.90 -2.71
C PHE A 98 23.33 -2.94 -1.52
N VAL A 99 24.51 -2.52 -1.08
CA VAL A 99 24.62 -1.58 0.05
C VAL A 99 24.17 -0.17 -0.34
N ALA A 100 24.49 0.28 -1.56
CA ALA A 100 23.97 1.53 -2.08
C ALA A 100 22.43 1.50 -2.18
N TYR A 101 21.86 0.37 -2.55
CA TYR A 101 20.41 0.14 -2.60
C TYR A 101 19.78 0.22 -1.21
N VAL A 102 20.26 -0.59 -0.25
CA VAL A 102 19.76 -0.59 1.13
C VAL A 102 19.84 0.80 1.75
N LYS A 103 20.94 1.53 1.51
CA LYS A 103 21.11 2.90 2.01
C LYS A 103 20.17 3.90 1.34
N THR A 104 19.88 3.73 0.06
CA THR A 104 18.92 4.57 -0.69
C THR A 104 17.48 4.38 -0.21
N PHE A 105 17.12 3.15 0.18
CA PHE A 105 15.78 2.78 0.63
C PHE A 105 15.67 2.62 2.15
N GLN A 106 16.67 3.06 2.92
CA GLN A 106 16.75 2.80 4.36
C GLN A 106 15.50 3.21 5.14
N THR A 107 14.87 4.34 4.77
CA THR A 107 13.64 4.82 5.43
C THR A 107 12.46 3.89 5.15
N GLN A 108 12.33 3.40 3.91
CA GLN A 108 11.27 2.46 3.55
C GLN A 108 11.49 1.10 4.23
N ILE A 109 12.75 0.63 4.25
CA ILE A 109 13.15 -0.62 4.92
C ILE A 109 12.93 -0.52 6.44
N ALA A 110 13.29 0.59 7.06
CA ALA A 110 13.08 0.81 8.49
C ALA A 110 11.59 0.83 8.85
N VAL A 111 10.77 1.42 7.99
CA VAL A 111 9.31 1.43 8.16
C VAL A 111 8.70 0.03 8.00
N VAL A 112 9.18 -0.76 7.05
CA VAL A 112 8.82 -2.19 6.88
C VAL A 112 9.24 -3.00 8.11
N LEU A 113 10.47 -2.81 8.60
CA LEU A 113 10.98 -3.47 9.81
C LEU A 113 10.14 -3.11 11.03
N LEU A 114 9.84 -1.82 11.22
CA LEU A 114 9.00 -1.36 12.32
C LEU A 114 7.59 -1.97 12.23
N GLY A 115 7.00 -2.01 11.04
CA GLY A 115 5.72 -2.69 10.81
C GLY A 115 5.77 -4.18 11.12
N CYS A 116 6.86 -4.86 10.77
CA CYS A 116 7.08 -6.26 11.09
C CYS A 116 7.18 -6.50 12.61
N VAL A 117 7.92 -5.64 13.33
CA VAL A 117 7.99 -5.69 14.80
C VAL A 117 6.60 -5.51 15.41
N VAL A 118 5.84 -4.50 14.97
CA VAL A 118 4.46 -4.26 15.44
C VAL A 118 3.56 -5.47 15.16
N TYR A 119 3.68 -6.09 13.98
CA TYR A 119 2.91 -7.28 13.63
C TYR A 119 3.24 -8.47 14.54
N VAL A 120 4.52 -8.73 14.80
CA VAL A 120 4.95 -9.81 15.71
C VAL A 120 4.48 -9.55 17.14
N LEU A 121 4.56 -8.30 17.62
CA LEU A 121 4.02 -7.91 18.93
C LEU A 121 2.51 -8.13 19.00
N ALA A 122 1.76 -7.81 17.93
CA ALA A 122 0.32 -8.04 17.87
C ALA A 122 -0.03 -9.53 17.92
N LEU A 123 0.71 -10.39 17.21
CA LEU A 123 0.55 -11.85 17.29
C LEU A 123 0.86 -12.39 18.69
N GLY A 124 1.91 -11.87 19.33
CA GLY A 124 2.26 -12.20 20.72
C GLY A 124 1.14 -11.82 21.70
N LEU A 125 0.63 -10.59 21.59
CA LEU A 125 -0.51 -10.10 22.37
C LEU A 125 -1.77 -10.96 22.14
N GLN A 126 -2.07 -11.31 20.90
CA GLN A 126 -3.23 -12.15 20.57
C GLN A 126 -3.14 -13.55 21.22
N THR A 127 -1.94 -14.14 21.21
CA THR A 127 -1.66 -15.42 21.88
C THR A 127 -1.82 -15.29 23.40
N TYR A 128 -1.29 -14.21 23.99
CA TYR A 128 -1.41 -13.93 25.42
C TYR A 128 -2.86 -13.71 25.87
N VAL A 129 -3.63 -12.92 25.11
CA VAL A 129 -5.04 -12.65 25.41
C VAL A 129 -5.88 -13.93 25.31
N THR A 130 -5.55 -14.82 24.38
CA THR A 130 -6.22 -16.13 24.26
C THR A 130 -5.95 -17.01 25.48
N ARG A 131 -4.72 -16.99 26.02
CA ARG A 131 -4.37 -17.70 27.25
C ARG A 131 -5.13 -17.14 28.46
N ALA A 132 -5.15 -15.81 28.61
CA ALA A 132 -5.93 -15.16 29.65
C ALA A 132 -7.44 -15.44 29.54
N LEU A 133 -7.98 -15.59 28.32
CA LEU A 133 -9.40 -15.95 28.14
C LEU A 133 -9.68 -17.38 28.61
N LEU A 134 -8.78 -18.30 28.32
CA LEU A 134 -8.86 -19.70 28.75
C LEU A 134 -8.77 -19.81 30.28
N GLU A 135 -7.85 -19.09 30.91
CA GLU A 135 -7.70 -19.04 32.38
C GLU A 135 -8.94 -18.46 33.06
N PHE A 136 -9.56 -17.42 32.48
CA PHE A 136 -10.82 -16.85 32.95
C PHE A 136 -11.99 -17.83 32.87
N LEU A 137 -12.09 -18.56 31.74
CA LEU A 137 -13.13 -19.58 31.57
C LEU A 137 -12.94 -20.78 32.51
N ASN A 138 -11.71 -21.07 32.94
CA ASN A 138 -11.39 -22.18 33.83
C ASN A 138 -11.59 -21.84 35.33
N GLY A 139 -11.89 -20.57 35.65
CA GLY A 139 -12.14 -20.10 37.02
C GLY A 139 -10.87 -19.87 37.86
N GLU A 140 -9.69 -19.81 37.24
CA GLU A 140 -8.42 -19.49 37.90
C GLU A 140 -8.16 -17.96 37.93
N GLU A 141 -7.35 -17.51 38.89
CA GLU A 141 -6.94 -16.10 38.98
C GLU A 141 -6.16 -15.68 37.75
N ASN A 142 -6.75 -14.83 36.92
CA ASN A 142 -6.15 -14.35 35.68
C ASN A 142 -4.97 -13.42 35.95
N LEU A 143 -3.92 -13.52 35.13
CA LEU A 143 -2.74 -12.64 35.11
C LEU A 143 -3.05 -11.13 35.03
N PHE A 144 -4.30 -10.75 34.77
CA PHE A 144 -4.74 -9.36 34.65
C PHE A 144 -5.66 -8.85 35.78
N HIS A 145 -6.12 -9.68 36.74
CA HIS A 145 -7.01 -9.22 37.82
C HIS A 145 -8.22 -8.40 37.31
N ILE A 146 -8.79 -8.79 36.17
CA ILE A 146 -9.89 -8.07 35.53
C ILE A 146 -11.16 -8.92 35.65
N ASP A 147 -12.09 -8.48 36.48
CA ASP A 147 -13.41 -9.09 36.74
C ASP A 147 -14.34 -9.11 35.51
N SER A 148 -13.94 -8.52 34.38
CA SER A 148 -14.85 -8.27 33.25
C SER A 148 -14.27 -8.75 31.91
N GLY A 149 -14.80 -9.87 31.41
CA GLY A 149 -14.44 -10.46 30.10
C GLY A 149 -14.60 -9.52 28.90
N TYR A 150 -15.36 -8.44 29.03
CA TYR A 150 -15.46 -7.37 28.03
C TYR A 150 -14.10 -6.77 27.66
N TRP A 151 -13.19 -6.62 28.63
CA TRP A 151 -11.89 -6.02 28.35
C TRP A 151 -10.95 -6.96 27.61
N LEU A 152 -11.05 -8.27 27.86
CA LEU A 152 -10.34 -9.28 27.08
C LEU A 152 -10.77 -9.27 25.61
N VAL A 153 -12.09 -9.23 25.35
CA VAL A 153 -12.62 -9.17 23.99
C VAL A 153 -12.22 -7.87 23.29
N ALA A 154 -12.22 -6.74 24.01
CA ALA A 154 -11.75 -5.45 23.48
C ALA A 154 -10.26 -5.51 23.09
N MET A 155 -9.40 -6.06 23.94
CA MET A 155 -7.97 -6.22 23.67
C MET A 155 -7.71 -7.19 22.51
N MET A 156 -8.45 -8.30 22.42
CA MET A 156 -8.37 -9.27 21.32
C MET A 156 -8.76 -8.63 19.98
N THR A 157 -9.84 -7.86 19.97
CA THR A 157 -10.32 -7.15 18.79
C THR A 157 -9.32 -6.08 18.37
N GLY A 158 -8.83 -5.29 19.33
CA GLY A 158 -7.80 -4.28 19.10
C GLY A 158 -6.52 -4.85 18.52
N SER A 159 -5.99 -5.94 19.09
CA SER A 159 -4.78 -6.60 18.58
C SER A 159 -4.99 -7.17 17.17
N SER A 160 -6.17 -7.74 16.89
CA SER A 160 -6.50 -8.27 15.57
C SER A 160 -6.57 -7.16 14.52
N LEU A 161 -7.18 -6.01 14.84
CA LEU A 161 -7.22 -4.85 13.95
C LEU A 161 -5.82 -4.31 13.67
N VAL A 162 -4.97 -4.19 14.71
CA VAL A 162 -3.56 -3.76 14.54
C VAL A 162 -2.79 -4.74 13.67
N ALA A 163 -2.96 -6.05 13.88
CA ALA A 163 -2.29 -7.08 13.08
C ALA A 163 -2.69 -7.00 11.60
N VAL A 164 -3.99 -6.87 11.31
CA VAL A 164 -4.50 -6.73 9.93
C VAL A 164 -4.00 -5.45 9.27
N CYS A 165 -4.04 -4.32 9.99
CA CYS A 165 -3.50 -3.04 9.52
C CYS A 165 -2.00 -3.13 9.19
N ALA A 166 -1.20 -3.72 10.09
CA ALA A 166 0.23 -3.90 9.89
C ALA A 166 0.53 -4.81 8.69
N LEU A 167 -0.21 -5.91 8.54
CA LEU A 167 -0.05 -6.85 7.44
C LEU A 167 -0.41 -6.21 6.09
N ASN A 168 -1.54 -5.50 6.00
CA ASN A 168 -1.95 -4.78 4.79
C ASN A 168 -0.91 -3.74 4.38
N TYR A 169 -0.38 -2.99 5.36
CA TYR A 169 0.67 -2.02 5.13
C TYR A 169 1.96 -2.67 4.60
N LEU A 170 2.37 -3.78 5.21
CA LEU A 170 3.56 -4.52 4.83
C LEU A 170 3.48 -5.04 3.39
N PHE A 171 2.34 -5.64 3.02
CA PHE A 171 2.09 -6.10 1.65
C PHE A 171 2.12 -4.95 0.64
N PHE A 172 1.51 -3.81 0.98
CA PHE A 172 1.51 -2.64 0.12
C PHE A 172 2.93 -2.11 -0.14
N VAL A 173 3.72 -1.94 0.92
CA VAL A 173 5.10 -1.44 0.80
C VAL A 173 5.99 -2.46 0.08
N ALA A 174 5.86 -3.75 0.38
CA ALA A 174 6.61 -4.80 -0.29
C ALA A 174 6.33 -4.80 -1.82
N SER A 175 5.05 -4.67 -2.20
CA SER A 175 4.65 -4.60 -3.61
C SER A 175 5.20 -3.36 -4.30
N ARG A 176 5.18 -2.20 -3.62
CA ARG A 176 5.74 -0.93 -4.14
C ARG A 176 7.25 -1.02 -4.36
N ILE A 177 8.00 -1.54 -3.38
CA ILE A 177 9.44 -1.73 -3.50
C ILE A 177 9.75 -2.74 -4.61
N GLY A 178 9.00 -3.84 -4.70
CA GLY A 178 9.16 -4.85 -5.74
C GLY A 178 8.97 -4.29 -7.14
N SER A 179 7.98 -3.41 -7.34
CA SER A 179 7.76 -2.71 -8.61
C SER A 179 8.87 -1.71 -8.92
N ASN A 180 9.34 -0.95 -7.92
CA ASN A 180 10.43 0.02 -8.09
C ASN A 180 11.80 -0.64 -8.37
N MET A 181 11.94 -1.93 -8.06
CA MET A 181 13.19 -2.68 -8.25
C MET A 181 13.35 -3.26 -9.66
N ARG A 182 12.27 -3.37 -10.43
CA ARG A 182 12.25 -3.90 -11.80
C ARG A 182 12.65 -2.84 -12.81
#